data_AF-A0A7J8LKU3-F1
#
_entry.id   AF-A0A7J8LKU3-F1
#
_cell.length_a   1.000
_cell.length_b   1.000
_cell.length_c   1.000
_cell.angle_alpha   90.00
_cell.angle_beta   90.00
_cell.angle_gamma   90.00
#
_symmetry.space_group_name_H-M   'P 1'
#
loop_
_entity.id
_entity.type
_entity.pdbx_description
1 polymer ?
#
loop_
_entity_poly.entity_id
_entity_poly.type
_entity_poly.pdbx_seq_one_letter_code
_entity_poly.pdbx_strand_id
1 'polypeptide(L)'
;MEEDDIYTKDGTVDYKGNPANKKTTGTWRACPYIIGNEGCERLAYYGMSTNLVLYFKHQLNQHTATASKNNQNWGGTCYITPLIGAFLADSYLGRYWTIACFSIIYIIGMTLLAMSASVDGMKPFCYSKDNCNPTDRESAMTFLALYLIALGTGGIKPCVSSYGADQFDDTDEREKIHKSSFFNWFYFSINIGALIAASVLVWVQTNVSWGWGFGIPAIAMAIAVGFFFAGTRLYRNQIPGGSPLTRLCQVLVASIRKYNVAVPADNSLLYEKADAESNIKGSRKIDHTNDL
;
A
#
# COMPACT_ATOMS: atom_id res chain seq x y z
N MET A 1 -11.70 -38.70 1.47
CA MET A 1 -12.60 -37.67 0.89
C MET A 1 -12.90 -36.53 1.86
N GLU A 2 -12.36 -36.50 3.09
CA GLU A 2 -12.56 -35.39 4.06
C GLU A 2 -11.34 -34.47 4.25
N GLU A 3 -10.13 -34.85 3.80
CA GLU A 3 -8.92 -34.01 3.96
C GLU A 3 -8.82 -32.87 2.92
N ASP A 4 -9.30 -33.09 1.70
CA ASP A 4 -9.21 -32.12 0.57
C ASP A 4 -10.15 -30.89 0.71
N ASP A 5 -11.00 -30.85 1.73
CA ASP A 5 -11.93 -29.74 1.99
C ASP A 5 -11.49 -28.85 3.16
N ILE A 6 -10.40 -29.21 3.85
CA ILE A 6 -9.88 -28.46 5.00
C ILE A 6 -8.93 -27.34 4.55
N TYR A 7 -8.22 -27.55 3.44
CA TYR A 7 -7.24 -26.62 2.91
C TYR A 7 -7.81 -25.77 1.76
N THR A 8 -7.27 -24.57 1.61
CA THR A 8 -7.59 -23.70 0.49
C THR A 8 -7.09 -24.29 -0.83
N LYS A 9 -7.82 -24.03 -1.92
CA LYS A 9 -7.48 -24.56 -3.26
C LYS A 9 -6.88 -23.50 -4.19
N ASP A 10 -6.65 -22.30 -3.67
CA ASP A 10 -6.14 -21.13 -4.39
C ASP A 10 -4.62 -20.96 -4.30
N GLY A 11 -3.91 -21.93 -3.72
CA GLY A 11 -2.45 -21.90 -3.56
C GLY A 11 -1.95 -21.02 -2.42
N THR A 12 -2.84 -20.49 -1.56
CA THR A 12 -2.43 -19.72 -0.39
C THR A 12 -1.76 -20.59 0.68
N VAL A 13 -0.79 -20.00 1.36
CA VAL A 13 -0.05 -20.63 2.47
C VAL A 13 -0.24 -19.86 3.78
N ASP A 14 -0.10 -20.56 4.89
CA ASP A 14 -0.06 -19.97 6.23
C ASP A 14 1.29 -19.24 6.48
N TYR A 15 1.44 -18.66 7.68
CA TYR A 15 2.68 -17.98 8.08
C TYR A 15 3.91 -18.91 8.19
N LYS A 16 3.73 -20.23 8.21
CA LYS A 16 4.79 -21.24 8.24
C LYS A 16 5.12 -21.78 6.84
N GLY A 17 4.38 -21.37 5.80
CA GLY A 17 4.53 -21.88 4.44
C GLY A 17 3.81 -23.20 4.16
N ASN A 18 2.94 -23.66 5.07
CA ASN A 18 2.08 -24.82 4.82
C ASN A 18 0.80 -24.38 4.08
N PRO A 19 0.11 -25.27 3.35
CA PRO A 19 -1.19 -24.95 2.76
C PRO A 19 -2.16 -24.34 3.79
N ALA A 20 -2.82 -23.25 3.43
CA ALA A 20 -3.66 -22.51 4.37
C ALA A 20 -4.91 -23.33 4.73
N ASN A 21 -5.23 -23.38 6.02
CA ASN A 21 -6.39 -24.12 6.52
C ASN A 21 -7.61 -23.20 6.60
N LYS A 22 -8.70 -23.58 5.91
CA LYS A 22 -9.94 -22.78 5.78
C LYS A 22 -10.59 -22.43 7.12
N LYS A 23 -10.53 -23.33 8.11
CA LYS A 23 -11.19 -23.17 9.42
C LYS A 23 -10.42 -22.24 10.38
N THR A 24 -9.10 -22.12 10.18
CA THR A 24 -8.22 -21.44 11.15
C THR A 24 -7.62 -20.14 10.63
N THR A 25 -7.54 -19.97 9.30
CA THR A 25 -6.90 -18.82 8.64
C THR A 25 -7.86 -18.09 7.71
N GLY A 26 -7.57 -16.82 7.43
CA GLY A 26 -8.28 -15.96 6.49
C GLY A 26 -9.65 -15.50 7.00
N THR A 27 -10.50 -15.14 6.04
CA THR A 27 -11.88 -14.71 6.22
C THR A 27 -12.04 -13.55 7.21
N TRP A 28 -13.21 -13.43 7.83
CA TRP A 28 -13.55 -12.39 8.80
C TRP A 28 -12.73 -12.41 10.09
N ARG A 29 -11.90 -13.44 10.34
CA ARG A 29 -10.97 -13.46 11.47
C ARG A 29 -9.74 -12.58 11.20
N ALA A 30 -9.26 -12.58 9.96
CA ALA A 30 -8.14 -11.77 9.50
C ALA A 30 -8.54 -10.35 9.10
N CYS A 31 -9.74 -10.19 8.51
CA CYS A 31 -10.18 -8.93 7.91
C CYS A 31 -10.14 -7.70 8.83
N PRO A 32 -10.52 -7.76 10.12
CA PRO A 32 -10.50 -6.59 11.00
C PRO A 32 -9.11 -5.96 11.14
N TYR A 33 -8.05 -6.79 11.16
CA TYR A 33 -6.67 -6.31 11.25
C TYR A 33 -6.23 -5.58 9.98
N ILE A 34 -6.65 -6.07 8.80
CA ILE A 34 -6.32 -5.46 7.50
C ILE A 34 -7.14 -4.19 7.29
N ILE A 35 -8.44 -4.22 7.57
CA ILE A 35 -9.36 -3.06 7.43
C ILE A 35 -8.97 -1.94 8.39
N GLY A 36 -8.62 -2.27 9.64
CA GLY A 36 -8.13 -1.31 10.62
C GLY A 36 -6.83 -0.66 10.17
N ASN A 37 -5.89 -1.45 9.64
CA ASN A 37 -4.64 -0.93 9.08
C ASN A 37 -4.87 0.01 7.90
N GLU A 38 -5.73 -0.34 6.95
CA GLU A 38 -6.06 0.55 5.82
C GLU A 38 -6.74 1.84 6.29
N GLY A 39 -7.72 1.74 7.20
CA GLY A 39 -8.43 2.91 7.72
C GLY A 39 -7.48 3.90 8.40
N CYS A 40 -6.55 3.40 9.22
CA CYS A 40 -5.53 4.23 9.86
C CYS A 40 -4.52 4.81 8.86
N GLU A 41 -4.09 4.05 7.86
CA GLU A 41 -3.19 4.58 6.81
C GLU A 41 -3.89 5.68 6.00
N ARG A 42 -5.17 5.53 5.66
CA ARG A 42 -5.96 6.58 4.99
C ARG A 42 -6.11 7.82 5.85
N LEU A 43 -6.44 7.63 7.12
CA LEU A 43 -6.55 8.73 8.08
C LEU A 43 -5.21 9.49 8.18
N ALA A 44 -4.08 8.79 8.23
CA ALA A 44 -2.76 9.41 8.27
C ALA A 44 -2.41 10.12 6.96
N TYR A 45 -2.62 9.46 5.82
CA TYR A 45 -2.35 10.04 4.51
C TYR A 45 -3.16 11.30 4.26
N TYR A 46 -4.49 11.24 4.42
CA TYR A 46 -5.36 12.40 4.20
C TYR A 46 -5.18 13.46 5.29
N GLY A 47 -4.93 13.05 6.53
CA GLY A 47 -4.71 13.97 7.65
C GLY A 47 -3.52 14.87 7.37
N MET A 48 -2.45 14.31 6.81
CA MET A 48 -1.29 15.08 6.38
C MET A 48 -1.54 15.82 5.05
N SER A 49 -2.01 15.13 4.01
CA SER A 49 -2.05 15.68 2.64
C SER A 49 -2.98 16.88 2.48
N THR A 50 -4.10 16.89 3.20
CA THR A 50 -5.14 17.92 3.04
C THR A 50 -4.66 19.30 3.45
N ASN A 51 -3.74 19.37 4.42
CA ASN A 51 -3.30 20.65 4.99
C ASN A 51 -1.81 20.93 4.81
N LEU A 52 -1.10 20.07 4.05
CA LEU A 52 0.34 20.15 3.87
C LEU A 52 0.79 21.47 3.20
N VAL A 53 -0.02 22.04 2.30
CA VAL A 53 0.26 23.34 1.68
C VAL A 53 0.32 24.45 2.73
N LEU A 54 -0.59 24.45 3.71
CA LEU A 54 -0.56 25.43 4.80
C LEU A 54 0.66 25.23 5.69
N TYR A 55 1.05 23.98 5.96
CA TYR A 55 2.29 23.70 6.69
C TYR A 55 3.51 24.28 5.97
N PHE A 56 3.64 24.08 4.66
CA PHE A 56 4.74 24.66 3.87
C PHE A 56 4.74 26.19 3.88
N LYS A 57 3.56 26.81 3.79
CA LYS A 57 3.45 28.28 3.81
C LYS A 57 3.84 28.86 5.17
N HIS A 58 3.30 28.31 6.25
CA HIS A 58 3.41 28.92 7.57
C HIS A 58 4.64 28.47 8.35
N GLN A 59 5.00 27.19 8.27
CA GLN A 59 6.11 26.62 9.02
C GLN A 59 7.41 26.62 8.23
N LEU A 60 7.36 26.41 6.91
CA LEU A 60 8.54 26.49 6.04
C LEU A 60 8.67 27.80 5.27
N ASN A 61 7.82 28.79 5.56
CA ASN A 61 7.84 30.13 4.94
C ASN A 61 7.90 30.13 3.40
N GLN A 62 7.22 29.16 2.77
CA GLN A 62 7.19 29.06 1.33
C GLN A 62 6.09 29.94 0.72
N HIS A 63 6.38 30.57 -0.41
CA HIS A 63 5.34 31.21 -1.22
C HIS A 63 4.32 30.18 -1.72
N THR A 64 3.06 30.61 -1.89
CA THR A 64 1.94 29.74 -2.29
C THR A 64 2.24 28.90 -3.54
N ALA A 65 2.92 29.46 -4.54
CA ALA A 65 3.28 28.71 -5.76
C ALA A 65 4.25 27.56 -5.47
N THR A 66 5.29 27.80 -4.68
CA THR A 66 6.29 26.80 -4.29
C THR A 66 5.68 25.72 -3.40
N ALA A 67 4.87 26.12 -2.41
CA ALA A 67 4.17 25.19 -1.52
C ALA A 67 3.24 24.25 -2.30
N SER A 68 2.43 24.78 -3.21
CA SER A 68 1.55 23.98 -4.07
C SER A 68 2.32 23.03 -4.98
N LYS A 69 3.43 23.47 -5.58
CA LYS A 69 4.30 22.63 -6.39
C LYS A 69 4.89 21.48 -5.57
N ASN A 70 5.42 21.77 -4.39
CA ASN A 70 5.99 20.76 -3.51
C ASN A 70 4.94 19.73 -3.07
N ASN A 71 3.73 20.17 -2.74
CA ASN A 71 2.62 19.28 -2.40
C ASN A 71 2.23 18.37 -3.57
N GLN A 72 2.15 18.91 -4.79
CA GLN A 72 1.84 18.12 -5.99
C GLN A 72 2.97 17.13 -6.33
N ASN A 73 4.23 17.54 -6.21
CA ASN A 73 5.38 16.65 -6.41
C ASN A 73 5.38 15.49 -5.40
N TRP A 74 5.11 15.78 -4.13
CA TRP A 74 4.99 14.76 -3.10
C TRP A 74 3.81 13.82 -3.37
N GLY A 75 2.63 14.37 -3.70
CA GLY A 75 1.46 13.57 -4.07
C GLY A 75 1.72 12.68 -5.29
N GLY A 76 2.32 13.22 -6.35
CA GLY A 76 2.74 12.46 -7.53
C GLY A 76 3.72 11.34 -7.19
N THR A 77 4.68 11.61 -6.31
CA THR A 77 5.62 10.59 -5.82
C THR A 77 4.87 9.44 -5.13
N CYS A 78 3.86 9.75 -4.30
CA CYS A 78 3.02 8.73 -3.64
C CYS A 78 2.21 7.85 -4.61
N TYR A 79 2.04 8.27 -5.87
CA TYR A 79 1.38 7.50 -6.93
C TYR A 79 2.36 6.79 -7.86
N ILE A 80 3.64 7.18 -7.87
CA ILE A 80 4.71 6.49 -8.62
C ILE A 80 5.34 5.37 -7.79
N THR A 81 5.59 5.60 -6.50
CA THR A 81 6.19 4.60 -5.59
C THR A 81 5.41 3.29 -5.49
N PRO A 82 4.06 3.22 -5.66
CA PRO A 82 3.33 1.97 -5.81
C PRO A 82 3.85 1.02 -6.87
N LEU A 83 4.40 1.53 -7.98
CA LEU A 83 4.98 0.67 -9.02
C LEU A 83 6.17 -0.13 -8.49
N ILE A 84 6.98 0.50 -7.62
CA ILE A 84 8.12 -0.14 -6.97
C ILE A 84 7.62 -1.14 -5.92
N GLY A 85 6.66 -0.74 -5.10
CA GLY A 85 6.05 -1.59 -4.08
C GLY A 85 5.44 -2.87 -4.66
N ALA A 86 4.61 -2.73 -5.69
CA ALA A 86 3.98 -3.85 -6.39
C ALA A 86 5.02 -4.79 -7.01
N PHE A 87 6.05 -4.23 -7.67
CA PHE A 87 7.13 -5.02 -8.24
C PHE A 87 7.87 -5.87 -7.20
N LEU A 88 8.18 -5.29 -6.03
CA LEU A 88 8.84 -5.98 -4.93
C LEU A 88 7.95 -7.07 -4.31
N ALA A 89 6.66 -6.77 -4.12
CA ALA A 89 5.70 -7.73 -3.58
C ALA A 89 5.52 -8.94 -4.50
N ASP A 90 5.33 -8.70 -5.79
CA ASP A 90 5.03 -9.77 -6.74
C ASP A 90 6.27 -10.59 -7.11
N SER A 91 7.47 -10.00 -7.07
CA SER A 91 8.70 -10.66 -7.54
C SER A 91 9.56 -11.28 -6.45
N TYR A 92 9.59 -10.73 -5.23
CA TYR A 92 10.59 -11.11 -4.23
C TYR A 92 10.00 -11.35 -2.84
N LEU A 93 9.37 -10.34 -2.24
CA LEU A 93 9.06 -10.33 -0.81
C LEU A 93 7.72 -11.00 -0.48
N GLY A 94 6.78 -10.99 -1.43
CA GLY A 94 5.37 -11.26 -1.14
C GLY A 94 4.66 -10.05 -0.54
N ARG A 95 3.34 -10.10 -0.58
CA ARG A 95 2.47 -8.98 -0.18
C ARG A 95 2.59 -8.67 1.31
N TYR A 96 2.59 -9.68 2.17
CA TYR A 96 2.71 -9.51 3.63
C TYR A 96 4.00 -8.78 4.02
N TRP A 97 5.17 -9.28 3.58
CA TRP A 97 6.45 -8.67 3.94
C TRP A 97 6.62 -7.29 3.33
N THR A 98 6.09 -7.06 2.13
CA THR A 98 6.10 -5.72 1.53
C THR A 98 5.29 -4.74 2.37
N ILE A 99 4.05 -5.10 2.76
CA ILE A 99 3.23 -4.26 3.64
C ILE A 99 3.95 -4.04 4.98
N ALA A 100 4.50 -5.09 5.59
CA ALA A 100 5.18 -5.01 6.88
C ALA A 100 6.41 -4.09 6.85
N CYS A 101 7.34 -4.29 5.92
CA CYS A 101 8.56 -3.48 5.80
C CYS A 101 8.22 -2.03 5.47
N PHE A 102 7.31 -1.79 4.52
CA PHE A 102 6.97 -0.44 4.10
C PHE A 102 6.11 0.30 5.13
N SER A 103 5.34 -0.42 5.96
CA SER A 103 4.64 0.17 7.12
C SER A 103 5.61 0.67 8.18
N ILE A 104 6.73 -0.04 8.41
CA ILE A 104 7.79 0.44 9.31
C ILE A 104 8.43 1.71 8.75
N ILE A 105 8.76 1.74 7.46
CA ILE A 105 9.29 2.94 6.78
C ILE A 105 8.30 4.10 6.90
N TYR A 106 7.01 3.83 6.71
CA TYR A 106 5.95 4.82 6.84
C TYR A 106 5.88 5.40 8.25
N ILE A 107 5.92 4.56 9.29
CA ILE A 107 5.96 5.02 10.69
C ILE A 107 7.19 5.88 10.95
N ILE A 108 8.38 5.46 10.50
CA ILE A 108 9.61 6.25 10.66
C ILE A 108 9.44 7.64 10.02
N GLY A 109 8.91 7.69 8.79
CA GLY A 109 8.61 8.95 8.12
C GLY A 109 7.61 9.82 8.88
N MET A 110 6.52 9.24 9.37
CA MET A 110 5.49 9.94 10.16
C MET A 110 6.05 10.46 11.49
N THR A 111 6.86 9.66 12.19
CA THR A 111 7.52 10.07 13.43
C THR A 111 8.52 11.19 13.17
N LEU A 112 9.33 11.11 12.11
CA LEU A 112 10.24 12.18 11.73
C LEU A 112 9.49 13.48 11.41
N LEU A 113 8.35 13.42 10.72
CA LEU A 113 7.52 14.58 10.42
C LEU A 113 6.88 15.18 11.70
N ALA A 114 6.41 14.33 12.61
CA ALA A 114 5.88 14.79 13.89
C ALA A 114 6.97 15.45 14.74
N MET A 115 8.19 14.90 14.74
CA MET A 115 9.35 15.48 15.43
C MET A 115 9.77 16.81 14.81
N SER A 116 9.80 16.93 13.48
CA SER A 116 10.11 18.20 12.80
C SER A 116 9.08 19.30 13.08
N ALA A 117 7.88 18.95 13.52
CA ALA A 117 6.86 19.90 13.93
C ALA A 117 6.80 20.17 15.46
N SER A 118 7.48 19.38 16.29
CA SER A 118 7.29 19.38 17.76
C SER A 118 8.56 19.55 18.59
N VAL A 119 9.72 19.11 18.08
CA VAL A 119 10.97 19.06 18.86
C VAL A 119 11.79 20.33 18.65
N ASP A 120 12.15 20.99 19.74
CA ASP A 120 13.03 22.16 19.72
C ASP A 120 14.41 21.76 19.15
N GLY A 121 14.85 22.47 18.10
CA GLY A 121 16.06 22.16 17.33
C GLY A 121 15.81 21.38 16.03
N MET A 122 14.62 20.81 15.83
CA MET A 122 14.15 20.27 14.54
C MET A 122 12.99 21.08 13.95
N LYS A 123 12.27 21.81 14.81
CA LYS A 123 11.21 22.74 14.45
C LYS A 123 11.81 24.12 14.12
N PRO A 124 11.40 24.74 13.00
CA PRO A 124 11.88 26.07 12.63
C PRO A 124 11.51 27.12 13.67
N PHE A 125 12.40 28.10 13.85
CA PHE A 125 12.15 29.23 14.75
C PHE A 125 11.06 30.14 14.17
N CYS A 126 10.04 30.44 14.99
CA CYS A 126 8.88 31.21 14.55
C CYS A 126 8.76 32.52 15.35
N TYR A 127 8.69 33.65 14.63
CA TYR A 127 8.46 34.97 15.23
C TYR A 127 6.96 35.19 15.54
N SER A 128 6.08 34.55 14.77
CA SER A 128 4.63 34.51 14.99
C SER A 128 4.06 33.17 14.53
N LYS A 129 2.76 32.92 14.77
CA LYS A 129 2.08 31.65 14.43
C LYS A 129 2.28 31.22 12.97
N ASP A 130 2.40 32.19 12.07
CA ASP A 130 2.40 31.99 10.61
C ASP A 130 3.67 32.50 9.91
N ASN A 131 4.68 32.91 10.68
CA ASN A 131 5.93 33.46 10.14
C ASN A 131 7.14 32.82 10.84
N CYS A 132 7.61 31.74 10.23
CA CYS A 132 8.78 31.00 10.67
C CYS A 132 9.97 31.26 9.74
N ASN A 133 11.18 31.13 10.25
CA ASN A 133 12.40 31.21 9.44
C ASN A 133 13.14 29.87 9.51
N PRO A 134 12.82 28.92 8.61
CA PRO A 134 13.44 27.61 8.64
C PRO A 134 14.88 27.68 8.15
N THR A 135 15.76 26.95 8.81
CA THR A 135 17.08 26.62 8.29
C THR A 135 16.96 25.55 7.20
N ASP A 136 17.97 25.46 6.32
CA ASP A 136 18.02 24.43 5.28
C ASP A 136 17.93 23.02 5.85
N ARG A 137 18.46 22.80 7.06
CA ARG A 137 18.44 21.50 7.75
C ARG A 137 17.03 21.08 8.17
N GLU A 138 16.26 22.00 8.72
CA GLU A 138 14.87 21.75 9.18
C GLU A 138 13.95 21.49 7.98
N SER A 139 14.15 22.24 6.89
CA SER A 139 13.45 22.00 5.63
C SER A 139 13.82 20.64 5.04
N ALA A 140 15.11 20.31 4.97
CA ALA A 140 15.59 19.02 4.45
C ALA A 140 15.04 17.84 5.26
N MET A 141 15.00 17.95 6.60
CA MET A 141 14.42 16.94 7.48
C MET A 141 12.94 16.72 7.19
N THR A 142 12.18 17.80 7.00
CA THR A 142 10.76 17.72 6.64
C THR A 142 10.55 17.01 5.31
N PHE A 143 11.32 17.36 4.28
CA PHE A 143 11.22 16.70 2.97
C PHE A 143 11.67 15.24 3.03
N LEU A 144 12.72 14.92 3.78
CA LEU A 144 13.14 13.54 4.02
C LEU A 144 12.00 12.72 4.64
N ALA A 145 11.34 13.27 5.67
CA ALA A 145 10.19 12.64 6.30
C ALA A 145 9.05 12.41 5.29
N LEU A 146 8.70 13.43 4.50
CA LEU A 146 7.65 13.33 3.47
C LEU A 146 7.96 12.28 2.40
N TYR A 147 9.20 12.19 1.94
CA TYR A 147 9.58 11.20 0.93
C TYR A 147 9.70 9.78 1.50
N LEU A 148 10.05 9.62 2.79
CA LEU A 148 9.92 8.33 3.49
C LEU A 148 8.46 7.90 3.59
N ILE A 149 7.54 8.83 3.89
CA ILE A 149 6.10 8.55 3.90
C ILE A 149 5.61 8.18 2.49
N ALA A 150 6.08 8.90 1.45
CA ALA A 150 5.76 8.60 0.06
C ALA A 150 6.26 7.22 -0.38
N LEU A 151 7.45 6.81 0.09
CA LEU A 151 7.97 5.47 -0.13
C LEU A 151 7.10 4.42 0.59
N GLY A 152 6.83 4.64 1.88
CA GLY A 152 6.01 3.74 2.72
C GLY A 152 4.61 3.51 2.15
N THR A 153 3.88 4.56 1.77
CA THR A 153 2.55 4.44 1.17
C THR A 153 2.61 3.69 -0.16
N GLY A 154 3.72 3.83 -0.90
CA GLY A 154 3.98 3.11 -2.13
C GLY A 154 4.05 1.59 -1.94
N GLY A 155 4.60 1.08 -0.85
CA GLY A 155 4.59 -0.37 -0.59
C GLY A 155 3.25 -0.89 -0.08
N ILE A 156 2.50 -0.07 0.65
CA ILE A 156 1.25 -0.50 1.30
C ILE A 156 0.08 -0.50 0.32
N LYS A 157 -0.15 0.63 -0.37
CA LYS A 157 -1.31 0.87 -1.25
C LYS A 157 -1.58 -0.22 -2.29
N PRO A 158 -0.60 -0.65 -3.11
CA PRO A 158 -0.86 -1.63 -4.16
C PRO A 158 -1.08 -3.04 -3.59
N CYS A 159 -0.60 -3.31 -2.37
CA CYS A 159 -0.57 -4.65 -1.82
C CYS A 159 -1.72 -4.93 -0.87
N VAL A 160 -2.18 -3.95 -0.08
CA VAL A 160 -3.14 -4.16 1.02
C VAL A 160 -4.53 -4.61 0.56
N SER A 161 -5.04 -4.06 -0.54
CA SER A 161 -6.36 -4.44 -1.09
C SER A 161 -6.33 -5.87 -1.65
N SER A 162 -5.28 -6.21 -2.39
CA SER A 162 -5.06 -7.57 -2.90
C SER A 162 -4.78 -8.54 -1.76
N TYR A 163 -4.03 -8.15 -0.73
CA TYR A 163 -3.78 -8.96 0.44
C TYR A 163 -5.05 -9.23 1.26
N GLY A 164 -5.95 -8.26 1.36
CA GLY A 164 -7.28 -8.46 1.94
C GLY A 164 -8.13 -9.44 1.12
N ALA A 165 -8.08 -9.34 -0.21
CA ALA A 165 -8.73 -10.29 -1.11
C ALA A 165 -8.18 -11.72 -0.97
N ASP A 166 -6.87 -11.88 -0.74
CA ASP A 166 -6.21 -13.18 -0.53
C ASP A 166 -6.68 -13.90 0.73
N GLN A 167 -7.41 -13.22 1.63
CA GLN A 167 -7.97 -13.87 2.81
C GLN A 167 -9.20 -14.75 2.48
N PHE A 168 -9.68 -14.73 1.24
CA PHE A 168 -10.85 -15.47 0.79
C PHE A 168 -10.49 -16.37 -0.39
N ASP A 169 -10.84 -17.65 -0.30
CA ASP A 169 -10.65 -18.66 -1.34
C ASP A 169 -11.71 -18.48 -2.44
N ASP A 170 -11.26 -18.11 -3.65
CA ASP A 170 -12.15 -17.89 -4.80
C ASP A 170 -12.78 -19.18 -5.35
N THR A 171 -12.32 -20.37 -4.92
CA THR A 171 -12.92 -21.66 -5.28
C THR A 171 -14.13 -22.02 -4.40
N ASP A 172 -14.32 -21.31 -3.29
CA ASP A 172 -15.44 -21.50 -2.38
C ASP A 172 -16.48 -20.39 -2.58
N GLU A 173 -17.66 -20.75 -3.08
CA GLU A 173 -18.74 -19.79 -3.35
C GLU A 173 -19.15 -18.99 -2.10
N ARG A 174 -19.03 -19.55 -0.89
CA ARG A 174 -19.35 -18.82 0.35
C ARG A 174 -18.30 -17.77 0.66
N GLU A 175 -17.02 -18.12 0.56
CA GLU A 175 -15.93 -17.16 0.80
C GLU A 175 -15.91 -16.06 -0.28
N LYS A 176 -16.25 -16.38 -1.53
CA LYS A 176 -16.39 -15.42 -2.63
C LYS A 176 -17.47 -14.35 -2.37
N ILE A 177 -18.62 -14.73 -1.81
CA ILE A 177 -19.66 -13.76 -1.40
C ILE A 177 -19.12 -12.87 -0.26
N HIS A 178 -18.44 -13.46 0.73
CA HIS A 178 -17.86 -12.71 1.84
C HIS A 178 -16.75 -11.75 1.40
N LYS A 179 -15.97 -12.09 0.37
CA LYS A 179 -14.97 -11.22 -0.25
C LYS A 179 -15.58 -9.92 -0.80
N SER A 180 -16.76 -10.00 -1.41
CA SER A 180 -17.48 -8.80 -1.86
C SER A 180 -17.88 -7.91 -0.68
N SER A 181 -18.38 -8.51 0.40
CA SER A 181 -18.71 -7.79 1.64
C SER A 181 -17.45 -7.17 2.30
N PHE A 182 -16.31 -7.85 2.26
CA PHE A 182 -15.03 -7.30 2.70
C PHE A 182 -14.70 -6.01 1.97
N PHE A 183 -14.82 -5.97 0.64
CA PHE A 183 -14.54 -4.75 -0.12
C PHE A 183 -15.48 -3.60 0.25
N ASN A 184 -16.77 -3.87 0.52
CA ASN A 184 -17.69 -2.85 1.01
C ASN A 184 -17.19 -2.23 2.34
N TRP A 185 -16.78 -3.06 3.30
CA TRP A 185 -16.22 -2.59 4.57
C TRP A 185 -14.87 -1.91 4.42
N PHE A 186 -14.04 -2.38 3.49
CA PHE A 186 -12.76 -1.77 3.15
C PHE A 186 -12.95 -0.34 2.64
N TYR A 187 -13.81 -0.13 1.64
CA TYR A 187 -14.13 1.19 1.12
C TYR A 187 -14.84 2.08 2.15
N PHE A 188 -15.72 1.51 2.97
CA PHE A 188 -16.35 2.25 4.06
C PHE A 188 -15.30 2.78 5.05
N SER A 189 -14.33 1.96 5.45
CA SER A 189 -13.23 2.35 6.35
C SER A 189 -12.36 3.46 5.74
N ILE A 190 -12.04 3.37 4.44
CA ILE A 190 -11.32 4.42 3.70
C ILE A 190 -12.04 5.77 3.80
N ASN A 191 -13.35 5.78 3.54
CA ASN A 191 -14.15 7.01 3.55
C ASN A 191 -14.29 7.59 4.97
N ILE A 192 -14.47 6.76 5.99
CA ILE A 192 -14.46 7.23 7.39
C ILE A 192 -13.11 7.83 7.76
N GLY A 193 -12.01 7.16 7.43
CA GLY A 193 -10.66 7.66 7.69
C GLY A 193 -10.42 9.01 7.04
N ALA A 194 -10.84 9.17 5.77
CA ALA A 194 -10.76 10.43 5.04
C ALA A 194 -11.64 11.52 5.66
N LEU A 195 -12.86 11.19 6.11
CA LEU A 195 -13.78 12.13 6.76
C LEU A 195 -13.20 12.66 8.08
N ILE A 196 -12.70 11.77 8.95
CA ILE A 196 -12.08 12.15 10.22
C ILE A 196 -10.83 12.99 9.96
N ALA A 197 -10.04 12.64 8.95
CA ALA A 197 -8.87 13.40 8.56
C ALA A 197 -9.20 14.82 8.11
N ALA A 198 -10.15 14.97 7.18
CA ALA A 198 -10.52 16.27 6.62
C ALA A 198 -11.26 17.18 7.62
N SER A 199 -11.78 16.63 8.72
CA SER A 199 -12.51 17.38 9.75
C SER A 199 -11.68 17.55 11.03
N VAL A 200 -11.57 16.50 11.83
CA VAL A 200 -10.96 16.52 13.17
C VAL A 200 -9.47 16.82 13.08
N LEU A 201 -8.72 16.14 12.20
CA LEU A 201 -7.27 16.35 12.12
C LEU A 201 -6.91 17.74 11.58
N VAL A 202 -7.62 18.22 10.55
CA VAL A 202 -7.46 19.59 10.04
C VAL A 202 -7.75 20.62 11.14
N TRP A 203 -8.79 20.40 11.96
CA TRP A 203 -9.08 21.26 13.10
C TRP A 203 -7.95 21.26 14.13
N VAL A 204 -7.41 20.10 14.50
CA VAL A 204 -6.26 19.97 15.43
C VAL A 204 -5.03 20.69 14.87
N GLN A 205 -4.72 20.52 13.59
CA GLN A 205 -3.55 21.14 12.95
C GLN A 205 -3.62 22.67 12.94
N THR A 206 -4.80 23.23 12.68
CA THR A 206 -4.99 24.69 12.52
C THR A 206 -5.23 25.42 13.84
N ASN A 207 -5.90 24.77 14.80
CA ASN A 207 -6.32 25.39 16.06
C ASN A 207 -5.46 24.99 17.26
N VAL A 208 -4.91 23.77 17.29
CA VAL A 208 -4.12 23.26 18.43
C VAL A 208 -2.63 23.36 18.16
N SER A 209 -2.10 22.53 17.26
CA SER A 209 -0.68 22.52 16.88
C SER A 209 -0.42 21.54 15.74
N TRP A 210 0.53 21.87 14.87
CA TRP A 210 1.07 20.95 13.86
C TRP A 210 1.68 19.69 14.47
N GLY A 211 2.31 19.81 15.64
CA GLY A 211 2.92 18.67 16.32
C GLY A 211 1.90 17.58 16.69
N TRP A 212 0.78 17.96 17.31
CA TRP A 212 -0.32 17.04 17.57
C TRP A 212 -1.04 16.61 16.29
N GLY A 213 -1.13 17.51 15.32
CA GLY A 213 -1.73 17.25 14.01
C GLY A 213 -1.04 16.16 13.18
N PHE A 214 0.28 16.01 13.31
CA PHE A 214 1.04 14.91 12.71
C PHE A 214 1.31 13.75 13.69
N GLY A 215 1.36 14.03 15.00
CA GLY A 215 1.59 13.04 16.03
C GLY A 215 0.42 12.07 16.23
N ILE A 216 -0.83 12.55 16.25
CA ILE A 216 -2.01 11.69 16.41
C ILE A 216 -2.07 10.62 15.30
N PRO A 217 -1.94 10.98 14.00
CA PRO A 217 -1.96 9.97 12.96
C PRO A 217 -0.74 9.05 12.97
N ALA A 218 0.44 9.54 13.38
CA ALA A 218 1.62 8.69 13.56
C ALA A 218 1.39 7.61 14.63
N ILE A 219 0.79 7.97 15.77
CA ILE A 219 0.44 7.04 16.85
C ILE A 219 -0.62 6.05 16.38
N ALA A 220 -1.69 6.55 15.72
CA ALA A 220 -2.74 5.70 15.19
C ALA A 220 -2.18 4.66 14.20
N MET A 221 -1.28 5.07 13.30
CA MET A 221 -0.62 4.17 12.37
C MET A 221 0.29 3.17 13.08
N ALA A 222 1.06 3.58 14.10
CA ALA A 222 1.89 2.67 14.87
C ALA A 222 1.07 1.58 15.58
N ILE A 223 -0.07 1.95 16.16
CA ILE A 223 -1.03 1.01 16.75
C ILE A 223 -1.57 0.06 15.68
N ALA A 224 -1.99 0.59 14.53
CA ALA A 224 -2.55 -0.20 13.45
C ALA A 224 -1.56 -1.23 12.88
N VAL A 225 -0.29 -0.87 12.76
CA VAL A 225 0.79 -1.79 12.37
C VAL A 225 1.02 -2.84 13.44
N GLY A 226 0.97 -2.49 14.73
CA GLY A 226 1.00 -3.45 15.83
C GLY A 226 -0.12 -4.49 15.72
N PHE A 227 -1.35 -4.04 15.43
CA PHE A 227 -2.48 -4.92 15.15
C PHE A 227 -2.25 -5.77 13.89
N PHE A 228 -1.73 -5.19 12.81
CA PHE A 228 -1.40 -5.93 11.60
C PHE A 228 -0.46 -7.10 11.90
N PHE A 229 0.61 -6.87 12.69
CA PHE A 229 1.53 -7.93 13.11
C PHE A 229 0.86 -8.94 14.06
N ALA A 230 -0.02 -8.52 14.96
CA ALA A 230 -0.77 -9.43 15.84
C ALA A 230 -1.63 -10.43 15.05
N GLY A 231 -2.19 -10.00 13.90
CA GLY A 231 -2.97 -10.84 12.99
C GLY A 231 -2.16 -11.88 12.19
N THR A 232 -0.82 -11.86 12.24
CA THR A 232 0.05 -12.67 11.34
C THR A 232 -0.31 -14.15 11.28
N ARG A 233 -0.67 -14.77 12.40
CA ARG A 233 -1.01 -16.21 12.46
C ARG A 233 -2.34 -16.54 11.79
N LEU A 234 -3.19 -15.54 11.57
CA LEU A 234 -4.51 -15.68 10.97
C LEU A 234 -4.48 -15.45 9.47
N TYR A 235 -3.41 -14.88 8.91
CA TYR A 235 -3.40 -14.52 7.50
C TYR A 235 -3.11 -15.68 6.57
N ARG A 236 -3.70 -15.58 5.38
CA ARG A 236 -3.37 -16.38 4.19
C ARG A 236 -2.45 -15.57 3.28
N ASN A 237 -1.38 -16.17 2.81
CA ASN A 237 -0.37 -15.52 1.97
C ASN A 237 -0.34 -16.16 0.59
N GLN A 238 -0.47 -15.33 -0.45
CA GLN A 238 -0.20 -15.77 -1.82
C GLN A 238 1.31 -15.84 -2.07
N ILE A 239 1.73 -16.90 -2.78
CA ILE A 239 3.14 -17.09 -3.16
C ILE A 239 3.48 -16.11 -4.29
N PRO A 240 4.64 -15.42 -4.24
CA PRO A 240 5.04 -14.50 -5.30
C PRO A 240 5.13 -15.20 -6.67
N GLY A 241 4.29 -14.78 -7.61
CA GLY A 241 4.24 -15.34 -8.96
C GLY A 241 5.15 -14.63 -9.98
N GLY A 242 5.88 -13.60 -9.57
CA GLY A 242 6.68 -12.74 -10.45
C GLY A 242 5.89 -11.58 -11.04
N SER A 243 6.56 -10.44 -11.25
CA SER A 243 5.89 -9.22 -11.72
C SER A 243 5.42 -9.31 -13.19
N PRO A 244 4.17 -8.92 -13.48
CA PRO A 244 3.69 -8.72 -14.86
C PRO A 244 4.52 -7.71 -15.65
N LEU A 245 5.11 -6.71 -14.97
CA LEU A 245 5.93 -5.68 -15.61
C LEU A 245 7.19 -6.29 -16.24
N THR A 246 7.85 -7.23 -15.55
CA THR A 246 9.01 -7.96 -16.09
C THR A 246 8.62 -8.69 -17.37
N ARG A 247 7.44 -9.31 -17.42
CA ARG A 247 6.96 -10.03 -18.61
C ARG A 247 6.66 -9.07 -19.76
N LEU A 248 6.04 -7.93 -19.48
CA LEU A 248 5.79 -6.90 -20.48
C LEU A 248 7.12 -6.39 -21.07
N CYS A 249 8.11 -6.12 -20.23
CA CYS A 249 9.46 -5.75 -20.69
C CYS A 249 10.12 -6.88 -21.50
N GLN A 250 9.98 -8.14 -21.10
CA GLN A 250 10.49 -9.28 -21.87
C GLN A 250 9.87 -9.35 -23.27
N VAL A 251 8.56 -9.16 -23.39
CA VAL A 251 7.85 -9.16 -24.68
C VAL A 251 8.32 -7.99 -25.55
N LEU A 252 8.43 -6.78 -24.99
CA LEU A 252 8.93 -5.61 -25.73
C LEU A 252 10.37 -5.80 -26.22
N VAL A 253 11.25 -6.31 -25.36
CA VAL A 253 12.65 -6.57 -25.74
C VAL A 253 12.73 -7.69 -26.78
N ALA A 254 11.94 -8.75 -26.61
CA ALA A 254 11.89 -9.86 -27.56
C ALA A 254 11.35 -9.43 -28.92
N SER A 255 10.30 -8.60 -28.97
CA SER A 255 9.73 -8.11 -30.23
C SER A 255 10.68 -7.19 -30.98
N ILE A 256 11.35 -6.26 -30.28
CA ILE A 256 12.36 -5.38 -30.89
C ILE A 256 13.55 -6.20 -31.42
N ARG A 257 14.04 -7.18 -30.64
CA ARG A 257 15.18 -8.03 -31.05
C ARG A 257 14.83 -8.96 -32.21
N LYS A 258 13.58 -9.43 -32.29
CA LYS A 258 13.11 -10.37 -33.30
C LYS A 258 12.32 -9.70 -34.43
N TYR A 259 12.38 -8.37 -34.57
CA TYR A 259 11.57 -7.64 -35.56
C TYR A 259 11.85 -8.09 -37.01
N ASN A 260 13.08 -8.52 -37.31
CA ASN A 260 13.49 -9.02 -38.63
C ASN A 260 13.38 -10.55 -38.78
N VAL A 261 12.86 -11.27 -37.79
CA VAL A 261 12.71 -12.72 -37.86
C VAL A 261 11.43 -13.04 -38.63
N ALA A 262 11.54 -13.88 -39.67
CA ALA A 262 10.39 -14.34 -40.42
C ALA A 262 9.44 -15.13 -39.51
N VAL A 263 8.15 -14.79 -39.54
CA VAL A 263 7.12 -15.47 -38.77
C VAL A 263 6.95 -16.90 -39.31
N PRO A 264 7.01 -17.94 -38.45
CA PRO A 264 6.76 -19.31 -38.88
C PRO A 264 5.36 -19.45 -39.49
N ALA A 265 5.23 -20.20 -40.59
CA ALA A 265 3.93 -20.44 -41.22
C ALA A 265 3.03 -21.39 -40.41
N ASP A 266 3.61 -22.15 -39.49
CA ASP A 266 2.90 -23.06 -38.60
C ASP A 266 2.70 -22.39 -37.22
N ASN A 267 1.43 -22.13 -36.89
CA ASN A 267 1.04 -21.49 -35.63
C ASN A 267 1.41 -22.32 -34.40
N SER A 268 1.61 -23.64 -34.54
CA SER A 268 2.02 -24.52 -33.43
C SER A 268 3.47 -24.26 -32.95
N LEU A 269 4.27 -23.56 -33.76
CA LEU A 269 5.62 -23.12 -33.40
C LEU A 269 5.63 -21.81 -32.60
N LEU A 270 4.47 -21.14 -32.49
CA LEU A 270 4.30 -19.98 -31.61
C LEU A 270 4.10 -20.46 -30.17
N TYR A 271 4.54 -19.66 -29.21
CA TYR A 271 4.52 -19.98 -27.77
C TYR A 271 3.11 -19.89 -27.16
N GLU A 272 2.07 -20.44 -27.81
CA GLU A 272 0.74 -20.63 -27.23
C GLU A 272 0.67 -21.99 -26.53
N LYS A 273 0.89 -22.00 -25.21
CA LYS A 273 0.67 -23.22 -24.44
C LYS A 273 -0.81 -23.38 -24.12
N ALA A 274 -1.44 -24.39 -24.70
CA ALA A 274 -2.81 -24.83 -24.39
C ALA A 274 -2.94 -25.53 -23.02
N ASP A 275 -1.92 -25.48 -22.16
CA ASP A 275 -1.91 -26.15 -20.85
C ASP A 275 -3.01 -25.62 -19.93
N ALA A 276 -3.64 -26.50 -19.14
CA ALA A 276 -4.69 -26.12 -18.18
C ALA A 276 -4.17 -25.22 -17.04
N GLU A 277 -2.88 -25.31 -16.73
CA GLU A 277 -2.22 -24.55 -15.69
C GLU A 277 -1.46 -23.34 -16.26
N SER A 278 -1.38 -22.27 -15.49
CA SER A 278 -0.56 -21.12 -15.86
C SER A 278 0.92 -21.50 -15.79
N ASN A 279 1.73 -21.09 -16.77
CA ASN A 279 3.20 -21.16 -16.67
C ASN A 279 3.75 -20.33 -15.50
N ILE A 280 2.92 -19.50 -14.89
CA ILE A 280 3.23 -18.64 -13.76
C ILE A 280 2.87 -19.40 -12.48
N LYS A 281 3.89 -19.84 -11.74
CA LYS A 281 3.69 -20.47 -10.42
C LYS A 281 2.87 -19.56 -9.51
N GLY A 282 1.79 -20.08 -8.94
CA GLY A 282 0.89 -19.33 -8.05
C GLY A 282 -0.13 -18.43 -8.76
N SER A 283 -0.21 -18.45 -10.09
CA SER A 283 -1.23 -17.73 -10.85
C SER A 283 -2.17 -18.69 -11.55
N ARG A 284 -3.47 -18.38 -11.54
CA ARG A 284 -4.48 -19.15 -12.29
C ARG A 284 -4.46 -18.74 -13.76
N LYS A 285 -4.70 -19.70 -14.66
CA LYS A 285 -4.99 -19.41 -16.07
C LYS A 285 -6.38 -18.78 -16.18
N ILE A 286 -6.46 -17.59 -16.76
CA ILE A 286 -7.75 -16.94 -17.03
C ILE A 286 -8.38 -17.68 -18.22
N ASP A 287 -9.60 -18.19 -18.02
CA ASP A 287 -10.34 -18.88 -19.07
C ASP A 287 -10.71 -17.88 -20.17
N HIS A 288 -10.61 -18.30 -21.43
CA HIS A 288 -11.06 -17.47 -22.55
C HIS A 288 -12.56 -17.18 -22.40
N THR A 289 -12.92 -15.90 -22.39
CA THR A 289 -14.32 -15.50 -22.58
C THR A 289 -14.72 -15.81 -24.02
N ASN A 290 -15.74 -16.65 -24.19
CA ASN A 290 -16.32 -16.99 -25.49
C ASN A 290 -17.26 -15.89 -26.02
N ASP A 291 -17.41 -14.80 -25.27
CA ASP A 291 -18.23 -13.65 -25.65
C ASP A 291 -17.40 -12.70 -26.51
N LEU A 292 -17.48 -12.91 -27.82
CA LEU A 292 -17.13 -11.96 -28.87
C LEU A 292 -18.42 -11.49 -29.56
#